data_AF-A0A815B3Y0-F1
#
_entry.id   AF-A0A815B3Y0-F1
#
_cell.length_a   1.000
_cell.length_b   1.000
_cell.length_c   1.000
_cell.angle_alpha   90.00
_cell.angle_beta   90.00
_cell.angle_gamma   90.00
#
_symmetry.space_group_name_H-M   'P 1'
#
loop_
_entity.id
_entity.type
_entity.pdbx_description
1 polymer ?
#
loop_
_entity_poly.entity_id
_entity_poly.type
_entity_poly.pdbx_seq_one_letter_code
_entity_poly.pdbx_strand_id
1 'polypeptide(L)'
;MSTTKSTITNQMTIMSKLPSVLKCNGPKLVPFFKTVAIFFILFPKAKYKTADMFYLIFKCLPICSLILFILLNGINLRGFEYSYSRRILTGLAFSLLGDALLVYDHSFFIHGVLAFGISHVLYATAYGMRPLRVFMLPFMVLPVIVIYLMLSGVLYKPLSYVIYAYICLTMFMIWRAMARIKIDNNEWTWTRFYSFLGGILFATSDALLALDRFVTPLAHSQILVMTTYYAAQLLIALSVVDSHEDTEMNFHVIQETDIIKLVQEQGKFLSQVHRDDLFALVSAKRASIQQTVANTQIGQNIVLLLNRTPVVMFVRSTKHKSN
;
A
#
# COMPACT_ATOMS: atom_id res chain seq x y z
N MET A 1 -16.66 -32.88 2.31
CA MET A 1 -15.79 -33.23 1.15
C MET A 1 -15.74 -32.14 0.07
N SER A 2 -16.78 -31.29 -0.11
CA SER A 2 -16.70 -30.13 -1.02
C SER A 2 -15.97 -28.91 -0.45
N THR A 3 -16.01 -28.72 0.88
CA THR A 3 -15.29 -27.63 1.58
C THR A 3 -13.78 -27.76 1.44
N THR A 4 -13.23 -28.97 1.61
CA THR A 4 -11.78 -29.26 1.53
C THR A 4 -11.21 -29.02 0.12
N LYS A 5 -11.96 -29.35 -0.95
CA LYS A 5 -11.53 -29.06 -2.33
C LYS A 5 -11.50 -27.56 -2.62
N SER A 6 -12.47 -26.79 -2.12
CA SER A 6 -12.47 -25.32 -2.31
C SER A 6 -11.28 -24.63 -1.63
N THR A 7 -10.87 -25.11 -0.45
CA THR A 7 -9.73 -24.57 0.30
C THR A 7 -8.40 -24.84 -0.41
N ILE A 8 -8.25 -26.02 -1.02
CA ILE A 8 -7.03 -26.42 -1.74
C ILE A 8 -6.90 -25.67 -3.07
N THR A 9 -7.99 -25.50 -3.82
CA THR A 9 -7.99 -24.73 -5.08
C THR A 9 -7.68 -23.25 -4.84
N ASN A 10 -8.17 -22.68 -3.74
CA ASN A 10 -7.86 -21.29 -3.37
C ASN A 10 -6.38 -21.11 -2.97
N GLN A 11 -5.77 -22.06 -2.24
CA GLN A 11 -4.34 -21.98 -1.89
C GLN A 11 -3.40 -22.11 -3.11
N MET A 12 -3.72 -23.00 -4.07
CA MET A 12 -2.96 -23.12 -5.32
C MET A 12 -3.02 -21.85 -6.19
N THR A 13 -4.11 -21.09 -6.11
CA THR A 13 -4.29 -19.83 -6.85
C THR A 13 -3.52 -18.66 -6.21
N ILE A 14 -3.21 -18.73 -4.91
CA ILE A 14 -2.46 -17.70 -4.18
C ILE A 14 -0.94 -17.91 -4.34
N MET A 15 -0.46 -19.16 -4.32
CA MET A 15 0.96 -19.46 -4.54
C MET A 15 1.43 -19.20 -5.98
N SER A 16 0.52 -19.25 -6.96
CA SER A 16 0.82 -18.95 -8.36
C SER A 16 0.89 -17.45 -8.70
N LYS A 17 0.45 -16.56 -7.78
CA LYS A 17 0.43 -15.11 -8.00
C LYS A 17 1.77 -14.39 -7.76
N LEU A 18 2.62 -14.92 -6.89
CA LEU A 18 3.92 -14.31 -6.59
C LEU A 18 4.83 -14.16 -7.84
N PRO A 19 4.97 -15.19 -8.71
CA PRO A 19 5.74 -15.06 -9.94
C PRO A 19 5.09 -14.14 -10.97
N SER A 20 3.76 -14.00 -11.00
CA SER A 20 3.07 -13.13 -11.97
C SER A 20 3.14 -11.66 -11.59
N VAL A 21 3.06 -11.30 -10.31
CA VAL A 21 3.19 -9.91 -9.82
C VAL A 21 4.61 -9.40 -10.05
N LEU A 22 5.63 -10.22 -9.77
CA LEU A 22 7.03 -9.90 -10.08
C LEU A 22 7.28 -9.80 -11.59
N LYS A 23 6.60 -10.60 -12.42
CA LYS A 23 6.71 -10.50 -13.89
C LYS A 23 6.07 -9.23 -14.46
N CYS A 24 4.95 -8.76 -13.91
CA CYS A 24 4.25 -7.57 -14.41
C CYS A 24 4.91 -6.26 -13.92
N ASN A 25 5.37 -6.22 -12.66
CA ASN A 25 5.97 -5.03 -12.05
C ASN A 25 7.50 -4.96 -12.17
N GLY A 26 8.14 -6.07 -12.55
CA GLY A 26 9.59 -6.17 -12.74
C GLY A 26 10.20 -5.08 -13.63
N PRO A 27 9.62 -4.74 -14.81
CA PRO A 27 10.13 -3.67 -15.65
C PRO A 27 10.19 -2.30 -14.97
N LYS A 28 9.22 -2.01 -14.09
CA LYS A 28 9.15 -0.74 -13.35
C LYS A 28 10.19 -0.64 -12.22
N LEU A 29 10.74 -1.77 -11.76
CA LEU A 29 11.80 -1.85 -10.75
C LEU A 29 13.22 -1.79 -11.35
N VAL A 30 13.37 -1.90 -12.67
CA VAL A 30 14.67 -1.81 -13.35
C VAL A 30 15.45 -0.53 -12.98
N PRO A 31 14.83 0.68 -12.92
CA PRO A 31 15.53 1.88 -12.50
C PRO A 31 16.11 1.80 -11.09
N PHE A 32 15.42 1.12 -10.16
CA PHE A 32 15.90 0.92 -8.79
C PHE A 32 17.15 0.06 -8.76
N PHE A 33 17.11 -1.13 -9.36
CA PHE A 33 18.28 -2.02 -9.38
C PHE A 33 19.47 -1.38 -10.11
N LYS A 34 19.22 -0.62 -11.19
CA LYS A 34 20.27 0.13 -11.89
C LYS A 34 20.91 1.19 -11.00
N THR A 35 20.12 2.01 -10.33
CA THR A 35 20.65 3.08 -9.46
C THR A 35 21.38 2.52 -8.24
N VAL A 36 20.91 1.42 -7.64
CA VAL A 36 21.61 0.70 -6.58
C VAL A 36 22.95 0.14 -7.07
N ALA A 37 22.98 -0.50 -8.24
CA ALA A 37 24.22 -1.02 -8.82
C ALA A 37 25.22 0.10 -9.10
N ILE A 38 24.77 1.21 -9.72
CA ILE A 38 25.62 2.37 -9.99
C ILE A 38 26.18 2.94 -8.68
N PHE A 39 25.37 3.08 -7.63
CA PHE A 39 25.82 3.56 -6.33
C PHE A 39 26.95 2.69 -5.74
N PHE A 40 26.80 1.36 -5.75
CA PHE A 40 27.83 0.47 -5.22
C PHE A 40 29.10 0.39 -6.09
N ILE A 41 28.98 0.56 -7.40
CA ILE A 41 30.13 0.64 -8.32
C ILE A 41 30.93 1.92 -8.08
N LEU A 42 30.26 3.06 -7.93
CA LEU A 42 30.91 4.36 -7.74
C LEU A 42 31.45 4.53 -6.32
N PHE A 43 30.79 3.98 -5.31
CA PHE A 43 31.10 4.22 -3.90
C PHE A 43 31.24 2.93 -3.08
N PRO A 44 32.18 2.02 -3.41
CA PRO A 44 32.34 0.74 -2.71
C PRO A 44 32.91 0.90 -1.29
N LYS A 45 33.62 2.00 -1.00
CA LYS A 45 34.31 2.25 0.28
C LYS A 45 34.12 3.69 0.81
N ALA A 46 33.14 4.42 0.30
CA ALA A 46 32.87 5.78 0.77
C ALA A 46 32.51 5.76 2.27
N LYS A 47 33.46 6.18 3.09
CA LYS A 47 33.18 6.53 4.49
C LYS A 47 32.40 7.83 4.53
N TYR A 48 31.59 8.03 5.58
CA TYR A 48 30.75 9.21 5.89
C TYR A 48 31.46 10.58 5.91
N LYS A 49 32.69 10.69 5.41
CA LYS A 49 33.54 11.89 5.45
C LYS A 49 33.53 12.74 4.18
N THR A 50 33.02 12.26 3.06
CA THR A 50 32.93 13.07 1.84
C THR A 50 31.57 13.75 1.78
N ALA A 51 31.49 14.97 2.31
CA ALA A 51 30.36 15.88 2.17
C ALA A 51 30.27 16.40 0.72
N ASP A 52 29.99 15.49 -0.21
CA ASP A 52 29.98 15.74 -1.64
C ASP A 52 28.56 15.66 -2.19
N MET A 53 28.19 16.68 -2.96
CA MET A 53 26.93 16.74 -3.71
C MET A 53 26.79 15.55 -4.65
N PHE A 54 27.90 15.08 -5.24
CA PHE A 54 27.89 13.92 -6.13
C PHE A 54 27.47 12.64 -5.38
N TYR A 55 28.07 12.38 -4.21
CA TYR A 55 27.68 11.26 -3.35
C TYR A 55 26.20 11.35 -2.92
N LEU A 56 25.73 12.54 -2.55
CA LEU A 56 24.34 12.77 -2.14
C LEU A 56 23.35 12.37 -3.24
N ILE A 57 23.58 12.80 -4.48
CA ILE A 57 22.71 12.50 -5.61
C ILE A 57 22.60 10.98 -5.79
N PHE A 58 23.73 10.28 -5.87
CA PHE A 58 23.74 8.83 -6.10
C PHE A 58 23.19 8.02 -4.93
N LYS A 59 23.35 8.50 -3.69
CA LYS A 59 22.73 7.89 -2.51
C LYS A 59 21.19 8.03 -2.53
N CYS A 60 20.69 9.15 -3.03
CA CYS A 60 19.26 9.46 -3.07
C CYS A 60 18.52 8.80 -4.26
N LEU A 61 19.22 8.54 -5.37
CA LEU A 61 18.64 8.00 -6.61
C LEU A 61 17.82 6.70 -6.42
N PRO A 62 18.27 5.68 -5.66
CA PRO A 62 17.47 4.49 -5.40
C PRO A 62 16.11 4.80 -4.77
N ILE A 63 16.06 5.69 -3.77
CA ILE A 63 14.79 6.04 -3.11
C ILE A 63 13.88 6.85 -4.05
N CYS A 64 14.43 7.77 -4.84
CA CYS A 64 13.69 8.47 -5.89
C CYS A 64 13.05 7.50 -6.90
N SER A 65 13.78 6.45 -7.27
CA SER A 65 13.26 5.44 -8.20
C SER A 65 12.13 4.60 -7.60
N LEU A 66 12.14 4.34 -6.28
CA LEU A 66 11.03 3.67 -5.58
C LEU A 66 9.80 4.56 -5.47
N ILE A 67 9.99 5.87 -5.22
CA ILE A 67 8.91 6.86 -5.27
C ILE A 67 8.25 6.85 -6.64
N LEU A 68 9.05 6.90 -7.72
CA LEU A 68 8.56 6.82 -9.08
C LEU A 68 7.84 5.49 -9.36
N PHE A 69 8.40 4.37 -8.89
CA PHE A 69 7.78 3.05 -9.00
C PHE A 69 6.38 3.02 -8.39
N ILE A 70 6.19 3.57 -7.17
CA ILE A 70 4.88 3.62 -6.52
C ILE A 70 3.93 4.53 -7.31
N LEU A 71 4.41 5.69 -7.80
CA LEU A 71 3.60 6.61 -8.61
C LEU A 71 3.12 5.99 -9.93
N LEU A 72 4.00 5.28 -10.64
CA LEU A 72 3.71 4.60 -11.91
C LEU A 72 2.82 3.36 -11.76
N ASN A 73 2.62 2.86 -10.54
CA ASN A 73 1.68 1.79 -10.23
C ASN A 73 0.27 2.32 -9.92
N GLY A 74 -0.01 3.59 -10.20
CA GLY A 74 -1.38 4.08 -10.25
C GLY A 74 -1.93 4.45 -8.87
N ILE A 75 -1.23 5.32 -8.14
CA ILE A 75 -1.87 6.01 -7.02
C ILE A 75 -2.95 6.93 -7.61
N ASN A 76 -4.20 6.48 -7.64
CA ASN A 76 -5.31 7.40 -7.81
C ASN A 76 -5.37 8.25 -6.54
N LEU A 77 -4.75 9.44 -6.59
CA LEU A 77 -4.59 10.37 -5.46
C LEU A 77 -5.93 10.93 -4.93
N ARG A 78 -7.07 10.51 -5.50
CA ARG A 78 -8.42 10.93 -5.14
C ARG A 78 -9.24 9.73 -4.66
N GLY A 79 -9.18 9.48 -3.35
CA GLY A 79 -10.02 8.50 -2.66
C GLY A 79 -9.54 8.24 -1.22
N PHE A 80 -10.46 8.03 -0.29
CA PHE A 80 -10.13 7.62 1.10
C PHE A 80 -9.46 6.24 1.14
N GLU A 81 -9.75 5.38 0.16
CA GLU A 81 -9.18 4.04 -0.05
C GLU A 81 -7.64 4.05 -0.21
N TYR A 82 -7.02 5.15 -0.69
CA TYR A 82 -5.58 5.23 -0.98
C TYR A 82 -4.73 5.80 0.16
N SER A 83 -5.27 5.88 1.38
CA SER A 83 -4.54 6.45 2.52
C SER A 83 -3.26 5.67 2.88
N TYR A 84 -3.19 4.37 2.56
CA TYR A 84 -1.99 3.55 2.80
C TYR A 84 -0.83 3.99 1.89
N SER A 85 -1.04 3.92 0.58
CA SER A 85 -0.04 4.27 -0.44
C SER A 85 0.50 5.68 -0.25
N ARG A 86 -0.38 6.65 0.02
CA ARG A 86 0.04 8.04 0.27
C ARG A 86 0.96 8.18 1.48
N ARG A 87 0.64 7.49 2.59
CA ARG A 87 1.47 7.54 3.81
C ARG A 87 2.84 6.90 3.58
N ILE A 88 2.89 5.76 2.89
CA ILE A 88 4.15 5.14 2.49
C ILE A 88 4.95 6.05 1.56
N LEU A 89 4.34 6.62 0.52
CA LEU A 89 5.01 7.56 -0.38
C LEU A 89 5.59 8.77 0.37
N THR A 90 4.83 9.36 1.28
CA THR A 90 5.32 10.48 2.11
C THR A 90 6.46 10.04 3.03
N GLY A 91 6.41 8.83 3.59
CA GLY A 91 7.50 8.27 4.39
C GLY A 91 8.77 8.05 3.56
N LEU A 92 8.65 7.55 2.32
CA LEU A 92 9.80 7.45 1.41
C LEU A 92 10.41 8.83 1.11
N ALA A 93 9.58 9.87 0.91
CA ALA A 93 10.07 11.23 0.70
C ALA A 93 10.82 11.79 1.93
N PHE A 94 10.34 11.52 3.14
CA PHE A 94 11.06 11.87 4.37
C PHE A 94 12.33 11.04 4.57
N SER A 95 12.33 9.76 4.15
CA SER A 95 13.54 8.92 4.17
C SER A 95 14.60 9.46 3.20
N LEU A 96 14.20 9.89 2.01
CA LEU A 96 15.05 10.57 1.03
C LEU A 96 15.67 11.85 1.61
N LEU A 97 14.86 12.66 2.30
CA LEU A 97 15.33 13.84 3.00
C LEU A 97 16.32 13.48 4.12
N GLY A 98 16.04 12.42 4.88
CA GLY A 98 16.95 11.86 5.88
C GLY A 98 18.30 11.46 5.27
N ASP A 99 18.28 10.77 4.14
CA ASP A 99 19.50 10.37 3.40
C ASP A 99 20.36 11.56 3.00
N ALA A 100 19.72 12.61 2.47
CA ALA A 100 20.37 13.86 2.08
C ALA A 100 21.00 14.58 3.27
N LEU A 101 20.27 14.68 4.39
CA LEU A 101 20.74 15.34 5.61
C LEU A 101 21.88 14.57 6.30
N LEU A 102 21.83 13.24 6.28
CA LEU A 102 22.89 12.39 6.84
C LEU A 102 24.21 12.43 6.04
N VAL A 103 24.23 12.91 4.79
CA VAL A 103 25.49 13.17 4.08
C VAL A 103 26.27 14.31 4.73
N TYR A 104 25.56 15.35 5.20
CA TYR A 104 26.13 16.50 5.89
C TYR A 104 26.09 16.31 7.41
N ASP A 105 26.59 15.15 7.82
CA ASP A 105 26.48 14.62 9.17
C ASP A 105 26.91 15.60 10.28
N HIS A 106 28.02 16.32 10.09
CA HIS A 106 28.57 17.24 11.08
C HIS A 106 27.59 18.33 11.55
N SER A 107 26.69 18.77 10.67
CA SER A 107 25.73 19.85 10.97
C SER A 107 24.28 19.36 11.02
N PHE A 108 23.95 18.30 10.29
CA PHE A 108 22.57 17.89 10.05
C PHE A 108 22.22 16.48 10.55
N PHE A 109 23.10 15.81 11.30
CA PHE A 109 22.81 14.47 11.83
C PHE A 109 21.46 14.37 12.53
N ILE A 110 21.18 15.27 13.48
CA ILE A 110 19.91 15.27 14.24
C ILE A 110 18.72 15.52 13.30
N HIS A 111 18.86 16.44 12.35
CA HIS A 111 17.80 16.72 11.36
C HIS A 111 17.53 15.49 10.48
N GLY A 112 18.56 14.75 10.10
CA GLY A 112 18.43 13.48 9.37
C GLY A 112 17.70 12.42 10.19
N VAL A 113 18.09 12.23 11.46
CA VAL A 113 17.42 11.30 12.40
C VAL A 113 15.94 11.69 12.60
N LEU A 114 15.63 12.98 12.71
CA LEU A 114 14.26 13.47 12.80
C LEU A 114 13.47 13.21 11.52
N ALA A 115 14.06 13.41 10.34
CA ALA A 115 13.42 13.11 9.06
C ALA A 115 13.10 11.61 8.92
N PHE A 116 14.04 10.73 9.29
CA PHE A 116 13.76 9.29 9.38
C PHE A 116 12.72 8.95 10.45
N GLY A 117 12.72 9.66 11.57
CA GLY A 117 11.66 9.55 12.58
C GLY A 117 10.28 9.85 11.99
N ILE A 118 10.13 10.96 11.26
CA ILE A 118 8.86 11.30 10.60
C ILE A 118 8.46 10.19 9.61
N SER A 119 9.42 9.63 8.86
CA SER A 119 9.17 8.48 7.99
C SER A 119 8.60 7.28 8.76
N HIS A 120 9.20 6.90 9.89
CA HIS A 120 8.71 5.79 10.73
C HIS A 120 7.31 6.04 11.30
N VAL A 121 6.98 7.28 11.70
CA VAL A 121 5.60 7.65 12.08
C VAL A 121 4.65 7.43 10.90
N LEU A 122 5.01 7.90 9.70
CA LEU A 122 4.17 7.76 8.51
C LEU A 122 3.97 6.29 8.12
N TYR A 123 5.01 5.47 8.21
CA TYR A 123 4.91 4.02 8.00
C TYR A 123 4.03 3.35 9.07
N ALA A 124 4.26 3.64 10.35
CA ALA A 124 3.45 3.09 11.44
C ALA A 124 1.97 3.48 11.33
N THR A 125 1.68 4.73 10.95
CA THR A 125 0.31 5.18 10.70
C THR A 125 -0.29 4.52 9.47
N ALA A 126 0.48 4.25 8.41
CA ALA A 126 0.02 3.45 7.28
C ALA A 126 -0.39 2.04 7.71
N TYR A 127 0.38 1.43 8.61
CA TYR A 127 0.11 0.08 9.14
C TYR A 127 -1.12 0.03 10.04
N GLY A 128 -1.52 1.16 10.62
CA GLY A 128 -2.74 1.32 11.40
C GLY A 128 -2.64 0.76 12.83
N MET A 129 -3.62 1.10 13.66
CA MET A 129 -3.64 0.77 15.10
C MET A 129 -4.45 -0.49 15.44
N ARG A 130 -5.17 -1.07 14.47
CA ARG A 130 -6.01 -2.26 14.68
C ARG A 130 -5.53 -3.43 13.79
N PRO A 131 -5.42 -4.65 14.33
CA PRO A 131 -5.55 -5.02 15.75
C PRO A 131 -4.33 -4.55 16.56
N LEU A 132 -4.51 -4.32 17.87
CA LEU A 132 -3.40 -3.91 18.75
C LEU A 132 -2.42 -5.06 19.00
N ARG A 133 -2.92 -6.27 19.29
CA ARG A 133 -2.12 -7.48 19.60
C ARG A 133 -1.01 -7.20 20.62
N VAL A 134 -1.42 -6.82 21.83
CA VAL A 134 -0.51 -6.47 22.94
C VAL A 134 0.41 -7.62 23.32
N PHE A 135 0.00 -8.88 23.12
CA PHE A 135 0.87 -10.05 23.35
C PHE A 135 2.14 -10.05 22.49
N MET A 136 2.17 -9.31 21.38
CA MET A 136 3.34 -9.15 20.51
C MET A 136 4.27 -8.01 20.94
N LEU A 137 3.93 -7.26 21.99
CA LEU A 137 4.73 -6.16 22.51
C LEU A 137 6.15 -6.56 22.97
N PRO A 138 6.42 -7.77 23.52
CA PRO A 138 7.78 -8.18 23.88
C PRO A 138 8.78 -8.13 22.71
N PHE A 139 8.31 -8.38 21.47
CA PHE A 139 9.14 -8.27 20.26
C PHE A 139 9.57 -6.83 19.94
N MET A 140 8.86 -5.83 20.48
CA MET A 140 9.26 -4.43 20.45
C MET A 140 10.19 -4.10 21.63
N VAL A 141 9.79 -4.48 22.84
CA VAL A 141 10.44 -4.01 24.08
C VAL A 141 11.82 -4.64 24.29
N LEU A 142 11.98 -5.94 24.02
CA LEU A 142 13.25 -6.63 24.26
C LEU A 142 14.40 -6.04 23.41
N PRO A 143 14.24 -5.84 22.08
CA PRO A 143 15.27 -5.17 21.29
C PRO A 143 15.59 -3.75 21.76
N VAL A 144 14.58 -2.97 22.16
CA VAL A 144 14.79 -1.60 22.69
C VAL A 144 15.68 -1.65 23.94
N ILE A 145 15.40 -2.56 24.88
CA ILE A 145 16.19 -2.71 26.11
C ILE A 145 17.63 -3.09 25.78
N VAL A 146 17.82 -4.08 24.90
CA VAL A 146 19.17 -4.53 24.51
C VAL A 146 19.96 -3.38 23.89
N ILE A 147 19.39 -2.67 22.93
CA ILE A 147 20.04 -1.53 22.25
C ILE A 147 20.30 -0.38 23.24
N TYR A 148 19.35 -0.12 24.17
CA TYR A 148 19.52 0.89 25.21
C TYR A 148 20.74 0.59 26.09
N LEU A 149 20.86 -0.66 26.58
CA LEU A 149 21.98 -1.08 27.41
C LEU A 149 23.31 -0.94 26.66
N MET A 150 23.36 -1.34 25.39
CA MET A 150 24.55 -1.20 24.54
C MET A 150 25.00 0.25 24.35
N LEU A 151 24.06 1.19 24.21
CA LEU A 151 24.38 2.59 23.90
C LEU A 151 24.50 3.52 25.13
N SER A 152 23.97 3.09 26.28
CA SER A 152 23.89 3.90 27.51
C SER A 152 25.23 4.39 28.06
N GLY A 153 26.31 3.65 27.81
CA GLY A 153 27.67 4.02 28.25
C GLY A 153 28.44 4.91 27.27
N VAL A 154 27.90 5.17 26.08
CA VAL A 154 28.65 5.73 24.95
C VAL A 154 28.10 7.08 24.46
N LEU A 155 26.81 7.34 24.69
CA LEU A 155 26.14 8.55 24.22
C LEU A 155 26.20 9.71 25.22
N TYR A 156 26.39 10.93 24.71
CA TYR A 156 26.21 12.16 25.47
C TYR A 156 24.71 12.41 25.77
N LYS A 157 24.38 12.88 26.99
CA LYS A 157 23.01 12.87 27.55
C LYS A 157 21.91 13.51 26.68
N PRO A 158 22.08 14.70 26.07
CA PRO A 158 21.05 15.29 25.20
C PRO A 158 20.82 14.47 23.92
N LEU A 159 21.89 13.91 23.34
CA LEU A 159 21.81 13.09 22.14
C LEU A 159 21.14 11.73 22.41
N SER A 160 21.34 11.18 23.61
CA SER A 160 20.75 9.89 23.98
C SER A 160 19.22 9.92 23.98
N TYR A 161 18.58 11.02 24.41
CA TYR A 161 17.11 11.13 24.39
C TYR A 161 16.54 11.04 22.97
N VAL A 162 17.15 11.76 22.02
CA VAL A 162 16.72 11.75 20.61
C VAL A 162 16.88 10.36 20.00
N ILE A 163 18.02 9.71 20.26
CA ILE A 163 18.31 8.37 19.72
C ILE A 163 17.39 7.31 20.33
N TYR A 164 17.12 7.35 21.65
CA TYR A 164 16.20 6.40 22.27
C TYR A 164 14.76 6.60 21.81
N ALA A 165 14.31 7.85 21.66
CA ALA A 165 12.99 8.13 21.07
C ALA A 165 12.90 7.58 19.64
N TYR A 166 13.95 7.74 18.84
CA TYR A 166 14.05 7.19 17.50
C TYR A 166 13.98 5.66 17.50
N ILE A 167 14.76 4.97 18.34
CA ILE A 167 14.74 3.49 18.44
C ILE A 167 13.36 2.98 18.84
N CYS A 168 12.72 3.61 19.84
CA CYS A 168 11.36 3.27 20.25
C CYS A 168 10.37 3.40 19.08
N LEU A 169 10.52 4.44 18.26
CA LEU A 169 9.66 4.67 17.12
C LEU A 169 9.87 3.64 16.00
N THR A 170 11.12 3.30 15.68
CA THR A 170 11.45 2.25 14.71
C THR A 170 10.88 0.91 15.16
N MET A 171 11.02 0.56 16.45
CA MET A 171 10.48 -0.68 17.00
C MET A 171 8.95 -0.67 17.06
N PHE A 172 8.34 0.49 17.33
CA PHE A 172 6.90 0.67 17.25
C PHE A 172 6.38 0.42 15.83
N MET A 173 7.05 0.96 14.81
CA MET A 173 6.72 0.71 13.40
C MET A 173 6.76 -0.80 13.10
N ILE A 174 7.81 -1.52 13.50
CA ILE A 174 7.94 -2.97 13.27
C ILE A 174 6.83 -3.74 13.99
N TRP A 175 6.50 -3.38 15.23
CA TRP A 175 5.40 -3.99 15.96
C TRP A 175 4.06 -3.79 15.26
N ARG A 176 3.79 -2.59 14.72
CA ARG A 176 2.58 -2.35 13.90
C ARG A 176 2.60 -3.18 12.62
N ALA A 177 3.75 -3.31 11.96
CA ALA A 177 3.93 -4.13 10.77
C ALA A 177 3.74 -5.63 11.04
N MET A 178 4.08 -6.10 12.24
CA MET A 178 3.87 -7.48 12.66
C MET A 178 2.42 -7.73 13.09
N ALA A 179 1.81 -6.80 13.83
CA ALA A 179 0.45 -6.94 14.37
C ALA A 179 -0.62 -7.09 13.27
N ARG A 180 -0.36 -6.56 12.07
CA ARG A 180 -1.24 -6.71 10.89
C ARG A 180 -1.14 -8.08 10.22
N ILE A 181 -0.09 -8.88 10.45
CA ILE A 181 0.07 -10.21 9.84
C ILE A 181 -1.00 -11.15 10.42
N LYS A 182 -2.02 -11.49 9.64
CA LYS A 182 -3.03 -12.48 10.03
C LYS A 182 -2.59 -13.84 9.52
N ILE A 183 -2.52 -14.83 10.42
CA ILE A 183 -2.23 -16.22 10.10
C ILE A 183 -3.53 -17.04 9.99
N ASP A 184 -4.63 -16.54 10.59
CA ASP A 184 -5.82 -17.36 10.91
C ASP A 184 -6.93 -17.43 9.87
N ASN A 185 -6.78 -16.80 8.70
CA ASN A 185 -7.69 -17.06 7.58
C ASN A 185 -6.81 -17.21 6.35
N ASN A 186 -7.22 -18.07 5.42
CA ASN A 186 -6.54 -18.54 4.21
C ASN A 186 -6.06 -17.45 3.21
N GLU A 187 -5.89 -16.21 3.66
CA GLU A 187 -5.45 -15.00 2.98
C GLU A 187 -4.03 -14.63 3.45
N TRP A 188 -3.04 -15.41 3.02
CA TRP A 188 -1.65 -15.01 3.17
C TRP A 188 -1.38 -13.78 2.30
N THR A 189 -1.32 -12.60 2.93
CA THR A 189 -1.05 -11.33 2.24
C THR A 189 0.46 -11.06 2.23
N TRP A 190 1.14 -11.41 1.13
CA TRP A 190 2.59 -11.19 0.94
C TRP A 190 2.99 -9.73 1.18
N THR A 191 2.14 -8.79 0.78
CA THR A 191 2.13 -7.38 1.16
C THR A 191 2.50 -7.09 2.63
N ARG A 192 1.83 -7.76 3.57
CA ARG A 192 1.98 -7.51 5.01
C ARG A 192 3.30 -8.07 5.52
N PHE A 193 3.71 -9.21 4.97
CA PHE A 193 5.01 -9.80 5.26
C PHE A 193 6.17 -8.93 4.76
N TYR A 194 6.07 -8.34 3.57
CA TYR A 194 7.07 -7.40 3.06
C TYR A 194 7.19 -6.14 3.91
N SER A 195 6.08 -5.60 4.42
CA SER A 195 6.14 -4.45 5.35
C SER A 195 6.92 -4.77 6.63
N PHE A 196 6.71 -5.97 7.19
CA PHE A 196 7.38 -6.43 8.39
C PHE A 196 8.87 -6.73 8.15
N LEU A 197 9.18 -7.49 7.10
CA LEU A 197 10.55 -7.81 6.72
C LEU A 197 11.33 -6.54 6.35
N GLY A 198 10.68 -5.59 5.67
CA GLY A 198 11.23 -4.26 5.40
C GLY A 198 11.54 -3.50 6.69
N GLY A 199 10.64 -3.52 7.66
CA GLY A 199 10.89 -2.92 8.98
C GLY A 199 12.08 -3.53 9.73
N ILE A 200 12.23 -4.86 9.69
CA ILE A 200 13.40 -5.54 10.30
C ILE A 200 14.70 -5.13 9.62
N LEU A 201 14.73 -5.13 8.28
CA LEU A 201 15.92 -4.72 7.53
C LEU A 201 16.26 -3.25 7.77
N PHE A 202 15.25 -2.38 7.93
CA PHE A 202 15.45 -0.99 8.29
C PHE A 202 16.12 -0.89 9.67
N ALA A 203 15.57 -1.55 10.69
CA ALA A 203 16.15 -1.54 12.03
C ALA A 203 17.56 -2.16 12.06
N THR A 204 17.82 -3.16 11.22
CA THR A 204 19.15 -3.75 11.06
C THR A 204 20.13 -2.72 10.48
N SER A 205 19.70 -1.98 9.45
CA SER A 205 20.51 -0.90 8.87
C SER A 205 20.83 0.19 9.89
N ASP A 206 19.82 0.64 10.64
CA ASP A 206 19.99 1.64 11.70
C ASP A 206 20.91 1.14 12.83
N ALA A 207 20.79 -0.13 13.22
CA ALA A 207 21.66 -0.73 14.22
C ALA A 207 23.11 -0.79 13.74
N LEU A 208 23.36 -1.20 12.49
CA LEU A 208 24.68 -1.19 11.88
C LEU A 208 25.27 0.23 11.80
N LEU A 209 24.44 1.22 11.45
CA LEU A 209 24.83 2.63 11.40
C LEU A 209 25.18 3.16 12.80
N ALA A 210 24.38 2.83 13.82
CA ALA A 210 24.63 3.23 15.20
C ALA A 210 25.88 2.57 15.79
N LEU A 211 26.11 1.28 15.48
CA LEU A 211 27.31 0.56 15.90
C LEU A 211 28.58 1.17 15.29
N ASP A 212 28.59 1.39 13.97
CA ASP A 212 29.73 2.00 13.26
C ASP A 212 30.05 3.41 13.76
N ARG A 213 29.01 4.17 14.13
CA ARG A 213 29.13 5.57 14.54
C ARG A 213 29.54 5.74 15.99
N PHE A 214 28.89 5.03 16.91
CA PHE A 214 29.01 5.29 18.34
C PHE A 214 29.91 4.27 19.03
N VAL A 215 29.84 2.99 18.67
CA VAL A 215 30.48 1.92 19.44
C VAL A 215 31.88 1.62 18.90
N THR A 216 31.97 1.11 17.67
CA THR A 216 33.24 0.73 17.05
C THR A 216 33.15 0.82 15.53
N PRO A 217 34.20 1.32 14.83
CA PRO A 217 34.22 1.34 13.38
C PRO A 217 34.10 -0.08 12.79
N LEU A 218 33.07 -0.30 11.99
CA LEU A 218 32.79 -1.58 11.33
C LEU A 218 33.48 -1.63 9.97
N ALA A 219 34.15 -2.75 9.69
CA ALA A 219 34.68 -3.01 8.36
C ALA A 219 33.53 -3.15 7.35
N HIS A 220 33.61 -2.45 6.21
CA HIS A 220 32.58 -2.46 5.16
C HIS A 220 31.19 -1.96 5.63
N SER A 221 31.14 -1.10 6.66
CA SER A 221 29.89 -0.58 7.23
C SER A 221 28.94 -0.01 6.18
N GLN A 222 29.46 0.78 5.25
CA GLN A 222 28.66 1.38 4.18
C GLN A 222 27.93 0.33 3.33
N ILE A 223 28.60 -0.77 2.95
CA ILE A 223 27.97 -1.81 2.12
C ILE A 223 26.85 -2.49 2.90
N LEU A 224 27.12 -2.86 4.15
CA LEU A 224 26.15 -3.54 4.99
C LEU A 224 24.92 -2.66 5.29
N VAL A 225 25.16 -1.40 5.67
CA VAL A 225 24.11 -0.41 5.97
C VAL A 225 23.27 -0.14 4.71
N MET A 226 23.90 0.19 3.57
CA MET A 226 23.16 0.56 2.36
C MET A 226 22.43 -0.62 1.73
N THR A 227 23.00 -1.83 1.79
CA THR A 227 22.33 -3.03 1.26
C THR A 227 21.07 -3.34 2.06
N THR A 228 21.18 -3.35 3.40
CA THR A 228 20.03 -3.60 4.28
C THR A 228 19.00 -2.47 4.16
N TYR A 229 19.43 -1.22 4.03
CA TYR A 229 18.57 -0.06 3.85
C TYR A 229 17.78 -0.08 2.52
N TYR A 230 18.46 -0.25 1.38
CA TYR A 230 17.77 -0.27 0.10
C TYR A 230 16.85 -1.49 -0.03
N ALA A 231 17.24 -2.64 0.52
CA ALA A 231 16.36 -3.79 0.62
C ALA A 231 15.13 -3.51 1.50
N ALA A 232 15.30 -2.81 2.63
CA ALA A 232 14.20 -2.40 3.50
C ALA A 232 13.18 -1.53 2.75
N GLN A 233 13.67 -0.48 2.09
CA GLN A 233 12.82 0.47 1.35
C GLN A 233 12.14 -0.19 0.15
N LEU A 234 12.83 -1.11 -0.54
CA LEU A 234 12.23 -1.91 -1.61
C LEU A 234 11.05 -2.74 -1.08
N LEU A 235 11.23 -3.45 0.03
CA LEU A 235 10.17 -4.29 0.61
C LEU A 235 8.98 -3.44 1.10
N ILE A 236 9.25 -2.27 1.70
CA ILE A 236 8.21 -1.32 2.09
C ILE A 236 7.46 -0.80 0.85
N ALA A 237 8.15 -0.48 -0.24
CA ALA A 237 7.54 -0.04 -1.50
C ALA A 237 6.70 -1.15 -2.16
N LEU A 238 7.21 -2.39 -2.20
CA LEU A 238 6.48 -3.55 -2.72
C LEU A 238 5.20 -3.84 -1.91
N SER A 239 5.21 -3.54 -0.61
CA SER A 239 4.01 -3.64 0.24
C SER A 239 2.88 -2.68 -0.16
N VAL A 240 3.11 -1.73 -1.05
CA VAL A 240 2.07 -0.83 -1.56
C VAL A 240 1.37 -1.44 -2.77
N VAL A 241 2.13 -2.06 -3.68
CA VAL A 241 1.61 -2.52 -4.97
C VAL A 241 0.66 -3.71 -4.81
N ASP A 242 1.07 -4.69 -4.01
CA ASP A 242 0.26 -5.89 -3.75
C ASP A 242 -1.01 -5.54 -2.93
N SER A 243 -0.97 -4.47 -2.12
CA SER A 243 -2.16 -3.98 -1.39
C SER A 243 -3.25 -3.38 -2.28
N HIS A 244 -2.87 -2.82 -3.42
CA HIS A 244 -3.79 -2.17 -4.34
C HIS A 244 -4.58 -3.23 -5.15
N GLU A 245 -3.90 -4.28 -5.61
CA GLU A 245 -4.54 -5.43 -6.27
C GLU A 245 -5.53 -6.15 -5.34
N ASP A 246 -5.17 -6.32 -4.06
CA ASP A 246 -6.07 -6.88 -3.05
C ASP A 246 -7.33 -6.02 -2.85
N THR A 247 -7.19 -4.69 -2.90
CA THR A 247 -8.31 -3.76 -2.70
C THR A 247 -9.26 -3.77 -3.90
N GLU A 248 -8.73 -3.73 -5.12
CA GLU A 248 -9.53 -3.79 -6.35
C GLU A 248 -10.29 -5.11 -6.50
N MET A 249 -9.65 -6.25 -6.21
CA MET A 249 -10.33 -7.55 -6.21
C MET A 249 -11.47 -7.60 -5.19
N ASN A 250 -11.24 -7.13 -3.96
CA ASN A 250 -12.29 -7.14 -2.93
C ASN A 250 -13.49 -6.28 -3.33
N PHE A 251 -13.26 -5.11 -3.93
CA PHE A 251 -14.34 -4.24 -4.40
C PHE A 251 -15.17 -4.93 -5.50
N HIS A 252 -14.53 -5.58 -6.48
CA HIS A 252 -15.22 -6.32 -7.53
C HIS A 252 -16.02 -7.51 -6.99
N VAL A 253 -15.45 -8.30 -6.06
CA VAL A 253 -16.14 -9.44 -5.45
C VAL A 253 -17.35 -9.00 -4.61
N ILE A 254 -17.22 -7.91 -3.85
CA ILE A 254 -18.34 -7.33 -3.09
C ILE A 254 -19.44 -6.88 -4.04
N GLN A 255 -19.08 -6.19 -5.13
CA GLN A 255 -20.05 -5.73 -6.12
C GLN A 255 -20.79 -6.89 -6.81
N GLU A 256 -20.10 -7.97 -7.20
CA GLU A 256 -20.75 -9.16 -7.74
C GLU A 256 -21.66 -9.86 -6.72
N THR A 257 -21.22 -10.01 -5.47
CA THR A 257 -22.03 -10.67 -4.43
C THR A 257 -23.26 -9.85 -4.04
N ASP A 258 -23.18 -8.52 -4.04
CA ASP A 258 -24.32 -7.64 -3.81
C ASP A 258 -25.31 -7.68 -4.98
N ILE A 259 -24.83 -7.74 -6.24
CA ILE A 259 -25.67 -7.92 -7.43
C ILE A 259 -26.38 -9.28 -7.38
N ILE A 260 -25.67 -10.36 -7.03
CA ILE A 260 -26.26 -11.70 -6.92
C ILE A 260 -27.34 -11.72 -5.82
N LYS A 261 -27.10 -11.11 -4.66
CA LYS A 261 -28.11 -10.99 -3.60
C LYS A 261 -29.34 -10.21 -4.05
N LEU A 262 -29.16 -9.08 -4.74
CA LEU A 262 -30.24 -8.28 -5.30
C LEU A 262 -31.07 -9.08 -6.32
N VAL A 263 -30.42 -9.81 -7.23
CA VAL A 263 -31.10 -10.65 -8.23
C VAL A 263 -31.85 -11.80 -7.54
N GLN A 264 -31.29 -12.39 -6.49
CA GLN A 264 -31.90 -13.50 -5.76
C GLN A 264 -33.08 -13.05 -4.88
N GLU A 265 -33.02 -11.85 -4.29
CA GLU A 265 -34.17 -11.23 -3.60
C GLU A 265 -35.29 -10.87 -4.59
N GLN A 266 -34.95 -10.30 -5.75
CA GLN A 266 -35.91 -10.02 -6.82
C GLN A 266 -36.54 -11.31 -7.35
N GLY A 267 -35.75 -12.36 -7.56
CA GLY A 267 -36.24 -13.67 -8.00
C GLY A 267 -37.18 -14.34 -6.99
N LYS A 268 -36.89 -14.24 -5.69
CA LYS A 268 -37.79 -14.72 -4.62
C LYS A 268 -39.09 -13.92 -4.60
N PHE A 269 -39.01 -12.59 -4.71
CA PHE A 269 -40.19 -11.73 -4.77
C PHE A 269 -41.07 -12.08 -5.98
N LEU A 270 -40.47 -12.28 -7.16
CA LEU A 270 -41.19 -12.68 -8.38
C LEU A 270 -41.79 -14.09 -8.29
N SER A 271 -41.18 -15.01 -7.52
CA SER A 271 -41.70 -16.37 -7.32
C SER A 271 -42.92 -16.46 -6.40
N GLN A 272 -43.17 -15.41 -5.59
CA GLN A 272 -44.31 -15.34 -4.67
C GLN A 272 -45.54 -14.62 -5.26
N VAL A 273 -45.39 -13.98 -6.42
CA VAL A 273 -46.45 -13.17 -7.05
C VAL A 273 -47.15 -13.99 -8.13
N HIS A 274 -48.47 -14.17 -8.03
CA HIS A 274 -49.28 -14.84 -9.05
C HIS A 274 -49.21 -14.04 -10.38
N ARG A 275 -49.25 -14.70 -11.55
CA ARG A 275 -49.03 -14.03 -12.86
C ARG A 275 -49.91 -12.79 -13.08
N ASP A 276 -51.12 -12.77 -12.53
CA ASP A 276 -52.08 -11.69 -12.71
C ASP A 276 -51.74 -10.45 -11.86
N ASP A 277 -51.17 -10.65 -10.67
CA ASP A 277 -50.67 -9.57 -9.81
C ASP A 277 -49.37 -8.97 -10.35
N LEU A 278 -48.58 -9.77 -11.09
CA LEU A 278 -47.34 -9.32 -11.72
C LEU A 278 -47.58 -8.23 -12.76
N PHE A 279 -48.64 -8.37 -13.58
CA PHE A 279 -49.01 -7.37 -14.59
C PHE A 279 -49.52 -6.08 -13.95
N ALA A 280 -50.29 -6.16 -12.86
CA ALA A 280 -50.74 -5.01 -12.10
C ALA A 280 -49.56 -4.28 -11.42
N LEU A 281 -48.61 -5.03 -10.85
CA LEU A 281 -47.44 -4.45 -10.18
C LEU A 281 -46.46 -3.80 -11.18
N VAL A 282 -46.23 -4.43 -12.33
CA VAL A 282 -45.36 -3.89 -13.40
C VAL A 282 -45.98 -2.64 -14.02
N SER A 283 -47.29 -2.62 -14.25
CA SER A 283 -47.98 -1.42 -14.76
C SER A 283 -47.99 -0.27 -13.74
N ALA A 284 -48.24 -0.56 -12.46
CA ALA A 284 -48.19 0.43 -11.39
C ALA A 284 -46.77 1.01 -11.18
N LYS A 285 -45.74 0.15 -11.20
CA LYS A 285 -44.34 0.59 -11.02
C LYS A 285 -43.82 1.36 -12.23
N ARG A 286 -44.26 1.01 -13.45
CA ARG A 286 -43.99 1.79 -14.67
C ARG A 286 -44.61 3.19 -14.59
N ALA A 287 -45.85 3.31 -14.10
CA ALA A 287 -46.50 4.61 -13.89
C ALA A 287 -45.78 5.45 -12.83
N SER A 288 -45.37 4.85 -11.71
CA SER A 288 -44.61 5.52 -10.64
C SER A 288 -43.22 6.01 -11.10
N ILE A 289 -42.51 5.21 -11.91
CA ILE A 289 -41.23 5.61 -12.50
C ILE A 289 -41.44 6.75 -13.51
N GLN A 290 -42.47 6.69 -14.36
CA GLN A 290 -42.80 7.79 -15.28
C GLN A 290 -43.13 9.09 -14.54
N GLN A 291 -43.83 9.02 -13.42
CA GLN A 291 -44.16 10.19 -12.60
C GLN A 291 -42.93 10.75 -11.85
N THR A 292 -42.03 9.88 -11.39
CA THR A 292 -40.77 10.28 -10.74
C THR A 292 -39.80 10.93 -11.74
N VAL A 293 -39.76 10.41 -12.97
CA VAL A 293 -38.97 10.99 -14.07
C VAL A 293 -39.58 12.32 -14.54
N ALA A 294 -40.90 12.46 -14.59
CA ALA A 294 -41.57 13.73 -14.94
C ALA A 294 -41.34 14.84 -13.89
N ASN A 295 -41.16 14.47 -12.61
CA ASN A 295 -40.94 15.39 -11.51
C ASN A 295 -39.46 15.76 -11.27
N THR A 296 -38.53 15.14 -12.00
CA THR A 296 -37.10 15.52 -11.94
C THR A 296 -36.77 16.55 -13.02
N GLN A 297 -35.95 17.54 -12.67
CA GLN A 297 -35.56 18.65 -13.55
C GLN A 297 -34.86 18.18 -14.85
N ILE A 298 -34.27 16.98 -14.83
CA ILE A 298 -33.70 16.29 -16.00
C ILE A 298 -34.80 15.74 -16.92
N GLY A 299 -35.88 15.20 -16.39
CA GLY A 299 -36.99 14.66 -17.19
C GLY A 299 -37.84 15.74 -17.85
N GLN A 300 -38.00 16.90 -17.21
CA GLN A 300 -38.64 18.07 -17.83
C GLN A 300 -37.85 18.56 -19.06
N ASN A 301 -36.51 18.53 -19.01
CA ASN A 301 -35.64 18.89 -20.14
C ASN A 301 -35.71 17.89 -21.30
N ILE A 302 -35.87 16.60 -21.02
CA ILE A 302 -36.02 15.55 -22.04
C ILE A 302 -37.39 15.65 -22.75
N VAL A 303 -38.46 15.93 -22.00
CA VAL A 303 -39.81 16.14 -22.58
C VAL A 303 -39.83 17.40 -23.46
N LEU A 304 -39.15 18.48 -23.06
CA LEU A 304 -39.00 19.69 -23.86
C LEU A 304 -38.18 19.47 -25.14
N LEU A 305 -37.16 18.60 -25.11
CA LEU A 305 -36.36 18.20 -26.27
C LEU A 305 -37.13 17.31 -27.26
N LEU A 306 -37.97 16.41 -26.76
CA LEU A 306 -38.81 15.54 -27.58
C LEU A 306 -39.99 16.28 -28.23
N ASN A 307 -40.52 17.33 -27.59
CA ASN A 307 -41.60 18.14 -28.15
C ASN A 307 -41.12 19.22 -29.15
N ARG A 308 -39.80 19.39 -29.32
CA ARG A 308 -39.18 20.33 -30.28
C ARG A 308 -38.63 19.68 -31.55
N THR A 309 -38.71 18.36 -31.68
CA THR A 309 -38.23 17.65 -32.88
C THR A 309 -39.41 16.97 -33.60
N PRO A 310 -39.79 17.41 -34.81
CA PRO A 310 -40.73 16.66 -35.63
C PRO A 310 -39.98 15.44 -36.21
N VAL A 311 -40.04 14.31 -35.51
CA VAL A 311 -39.51 13.06 -36.05
C VAL A 311 -40.57 12.45 -36.96
N VAL A 312 -40.32 12.63 -38.26
CA VAL A 312 -41.03 11.99 -39.36
C VAL A 312 -41.01 10.48 -39.18
N MET A 313 -42.20 9.91 -39.20
CA MET A 313 -42.56 8.51 -39.08
C MET A 313 -41.94 7.68 -40.21
N PHE A 314 -41.15 6.65 -39.87
CA PHE A 314 -40.90 5.50 -40.76
C PHE A 314 -40.96 4.21 -39.95
N VAL A 315 -42.13 3.58 -39.92
CA VAL A 315 -42.30 2.17 -39.57
C VAL A 315 -42.83 1.48 -40.81
N ARG A 316 -41.94 0.84 -41.58
CA ARG A 316 -42.36 -0.09 -42.63
C ARG A 316 -42.57 -1.46 -42.00
N SER A 317 -43.84 -1.80 -41.88
CA SER A 317 -44.40 -3.12 -41.54
C SER A 317 -43.82 -4.22 -42.43
N THR A 318 -43.33 -5.31 -41.83
CA THR A 318 -43.39 -6.65 -42.44
C THR A 318 -44.18 -7.58 -41.54
N LYS A 319 -45.45 -7.72 -41.93
CA LYS A 319 -46.43 -8.69 -41.47
C LYS A 319 -45.91 -10.12 -41.65
N HIS A 320 -46.12 -10.92 -40.61
CA HIS A 320 -46.44 -12.34 -40.64
C HIS A 320 -47.26 -12.73 -41.88
N LYS A 321 -46.85 -13.80 -42.57
CA LYS A 321 -47.75 -14.67 -43.34
C LYS A 321 -47.46 -16.11 -42.94
N SER A 322 -48.37 -16.67 -42.16
CA SER A 322 -48.67 -18.10 -42.19
C SER A 322 -49.42 -18.38 -43.49
N ASN A 323 -48.98 -19.41 -44.20
CA ASN A 323 -49.79 -20.47 -44.80
C ASN A 323 -48.83 -21.60 -45.14
#